data_AF-A0A7W3T007-F1
#
_entry.id   AF-A0A7W3T007-F1
#
_cell.length_a   1.000
_cell.length_b   1.000
_cell.length_c   1.000
_cell.angle_alpha   90.00
_cell.angle_beta   90.00
_cell.angle_gamma   90.00
#
_symmetry.space_group_name_H-M   'P 1'
#
loop_
_entity.id
_entity.type
_entity.pdbx_description
1 polymer ?
#
loop_
_entity_poly.entity_id
_entity_poly.type
_entity_poly.pdbx_seq_one_letter_code
_entity_poly.pdbx_strand_id
1 'polypeptide(L)'
;MTRRWPTLEPLAPVHRFRRSSGGVRFHQYTRWAIYFFAVMEVGLILLWVVGMGPGVDPLPAALLLVVGGAHAAVNLMLSRDGLNHYLGHGPRPDRLFALFAVLTLLGLLVGAGLLRTGALPTNSAPAMVWFPMFFAGPALLVRPVAVGSAWSAAAVGTAVLAASAGGVG
;
A
#
# COMPACT_ATOMS: atom_id res chain seq x y z
N MET A 1 16.29 -40.24 -35.90
CA MET A 1 15.05 -39.58 -35.42
C MET A 1 15.44 -38.38 -34.55
N THR A 2 15.50 -37.19 -35.15
CA THR A 2 15.88 -35.94 -34.48
C THR A 2 14.62 -35.25 -33.96
N ARG A 3 14.48 -35.19 -32.63
CA ARG A 3 13.36 -34.52 -31.95
C ARG A 3 13.53 -33.01 -32.11
N ARG A 4 12.94 -32.41 -33.14
CA ARG A 4 12.84 -30.95 -33.27
C ARG A 4 11.91 -30.46 -32.17
N TRP A 5 12.47 -29.79 -31.17
CA TRP A 5 11.69 -29.05 -30.19
C TRP A 5 11.01 -27.86 -30.90
N PRO A 6 9.72 -27.60 -30.65
CA PRO A 6 9.06 -26.43 -31.20
C PRO A 6 9.79 -25.17 -30.72
N THR A 7 9.97 -24.21 -31.63
CA THR A 7 10.54 -22.90 -31.35
C THR A 7 9.63 -22.18 -30.34
N LEU A 8 10.00 -22.23 -29.06
CA LEU A 8 9.33 -21.57 -27.93
C LEU A 8 9.55 -20.05 -27.99
N GLU A 9 9.18 -19.40 -29.08
CA GLU A 9 9.20 -17.94 -29.21
C GLU A 9 8.30 -17.17 -28.21
N PRO A 10 7.28 -17.75 -27.52
CA PRO A 10 6.54 -16.98 -26.51
C PRO A 10 7.27 -16.83 -25.16
N LEU A 11 8.33 -17.62 -24.89
CA LEU A 11 8.98 -17.66 -23.57
C LEU A 11 10.29 -16.86 -23.49
N ALA A 12 10.63 -16.11 -24.54
CA ALA A 12 11.86 -15.31 -24.60
C ALA A 12 12.06 -14.38 -23.37
N PRO A 13 11.03 -13.71 -22.82
CA PRO A 13 11.19 -12.87 -21.62
C PRO A 13 11.59 -13.68 -20.38
N VAL A 14 10.97 -14.84 -20.17
CA VAL A 14 11.21 -15.71 -19.01
C VAL A 14 12.62 -16.30 -19.05
N HIS A 15 13.07 -16.73 -20.23
CA HIS A 15 14.43 -17.26 -20.41
C HIS A 15 15.50 -16.17 -20.25
N ARG A 16 15.24 -14.94 -20.72
CA ARG A 16 16.11 -13.79 -20.51
C ARG A 16 16.26 -13.45 -19.03
N PHE A 17 15.16 -13.52 -18.27
CA PHE A 17 15.16 -13.28 -16.83
C PHE A 17 15.90 -14.37 -16.06
N ARG A 18 15.71 -15.65 -16.40
CA ARG A 18 16.43 -16.77 -15.77
C ARG A 18 17.95 -16.73 -15.97
N ARG A 19 18.42 -16.13 -17.05
CA ARG A 19 19.85 -15.95 -17.37
C ARG A 19 20.46 -14.67 -16.77
N SER A 20 19.67 -13.81 -16.13
CA SER A 20 20.20 -12.61 -15.48
C SER A 20 20.95 -12.96 -14.18
N SER A 21 21.89 -12.10 -13.78
CA SER A 21 22.65 -12.31 -12.54
C SER A 21 21.73 -12.35 -11.32
N GLY A 22 22.19 -13.00 -10.24
CA GLY A 22 21.40 -13.15 -9.00
C GLY A 22 20.91 -11.80 -8.45
N GLY A 23 21.76 -10.77 -8.48
CA GLY A 23 21.40 -9.42 -8.05
C GLY A 23 20.30 -8.77 -8.90
N VAL A 24 20.35 -8.93 -10.23
CA VAL A 24 19.32 -8.40 -11.14
C VAL A 24 17.97 -9.07 -10.88
N ARG A 25 17.96 -10.39 -10.67
CA ARG A 25 16.74 -11.13 -10.32
C ARG A 25 16.16 -10.69 -8.99
N PHE A 26 16.99 -10.61 -7.95
CA PHE A 26 16.57 -10.16 -6.62
C PHE A 26 15.92 -8.79 -6.71
N HIS A 27 16.57 -7.83 -7.38
CA HIS A 27 16.05 -6.48 -7.55
C HIS A 27 14.67 -6.44 -8.23
N GLN A 28 14.53 -7.20 -9.30
CA GLN A 28 13.26 -7.28 -10.03
C GLN A 28 12.16 -7.95 -9.20
N TYR A 29 12.47 -9.01 -8.45
CA TYR A 29 11.50 -9.63 -7.54
C TYR A 29 11.07 -8.67 -6.44
N THR A 30 12.01 -7.97 -5.82
CA THR A 30 11.70 -6.96 -4.79
C THR A 30 10.82 -5.86 -5.37
N ARG A 31 11.13 -5.34 -6.57
CA ARG A 31 10.32 -4.32 -7.24
C ARG A 31 8.89 -4.80 -7.49
N TRP A 32 8.71 -5.99 -8.04
CA TRP A 32 7.38 -6.55 -8.31
C TRP A 32 6.62 -6.85 -7.02
N ALA A 33 7.27 -7.35 -5.98
CA ALA A 33 6.65 -7.57 -4.68
C ALA A 33 6.15 -6.26 -4.06
N ILE A 34 6.94 -5.20 -4.13
CA ILE A 34 6.53 -3.88 -3.63
C ILE A 34 5.34 -3.32 -4.44
N TYR A 35 5.36 -3.44 -5.77
CA TYR A 35 4.23 -3.00 -6.60
C TYR A 35 2.96 -3.82 -6.35
N PHE A 36 3.12 -5.12 -6.09
CA PHE A 36 2.02 -5.98 -5.73
C PHE A 36 1.32 -5.52 -4.44
N PHE A 37 2.04 -4.98 -3.45
CA PHE A 37 1.40 -4.41 -2.25
C PHE A 37 0.50 -3.22 -2.56
N ALA A 38 0.90 -2.31 -3.47
CA ALA A 38 0.04 -1.20 -3.88
C ALA A 38 -1.23 -1.70 -4.61
N VAL A 39 -1.12 -2.77 -5.41
CA VAL A 39 -2.29 -3.42 -6.04
C VAL A 39 -3.19 -4.09 -5.01
N MET A 40 -2.60 -4.77 -4.02
CA MET A 40 -3.33 -5.42 -2.93
C MET A 40 -4.10 -4.42 -2.08
N GLU A 41 -3.53 -3.24 -1.84
CA GLU A 41 -4.19 -2.15 -1.12
C GLU A 41 -5.49 -1.73 -1.82
N VAL A 42 -5.43 -1.46 -3.13
CA VAL A 42 -6.63 -1.16 -3.93
C VAL A 42 -7.61 -2.33 -3.90
N GLY A 43 -7.14 -3.56 -4.07
CA GLY A 43 -7.97 -4.76 -4.04
C GLY A 43 -8.72 -4.94 -2.72
N LEU A 44 -8.05 -4.70 -1.60
CA LEU A 44 -8.65 -4.78 -0.27
C LEU A 44 -9.70 -3.69 -0.05
N ILE A 45 -9.43 -2.44 -0.46
CA ILE A 45 -10.40 -1.35 -0.40
C ILE A 45 -11.66 -1.69 -1.23
N LEU A 46 -11.48 -2.18 -2.46
CA LEU A 46 -12.60 -2.58 -3.31
C LEU A 46 -13.39 -3.75 -2.72
N LEU A 47 -12.69 -4.75 -2.17
CA LEU A 47 -13.32 -5.88 -1.50
C LEU A 47 -14.17 -5.43 -0.31
N TRP A 48 -13.67 -4.48 0.49
CA TRP A 48 -14.43 -3.89 1.59
C TRP A 48 -15.70 -3.17 1.10
N VAL A 49 -15.61 -2.39 0.02
CA VAL A 49 -16.78 -1.70 -0.56
C VAL A 49 -17.82 -2.69 -1.08
N VAL A 50 -17.41 -3.73 -1.80
CA VAL A 50 -18.32 -4.77 -2.29
C VAL A 50 -18.93 -5.57 -1.14
N GLY A 51 -18.20 -5.71 -0.03
CA GLY A 51 -18.68 -6.35 1.20
C GLY A 51 -19.64 -5.49 2.03
N MET A 52 -19.86 -4.22 1.67
CA MET A 52 -20.87 -3.40 2.35
C MET A 52 -22.26 -3.94 2.04
N GLY A 53 -23.03 -4.25 3.09
CA GLY A 53 -24.41 -4.69 2.94
C GLY A 53 -25.32 -3.57 2.39
N PRO A 54 -26.54 -3.93 1.97
CA PRO A 54 -27.53 -2.95 1.56
C PRO A 54 -27.85 -1.99 2.72
N GLY A 55 -27.87 -0.67 2.44
CA GLY A 55 -28.25 0.37 3.40
C GLY A 55 -27.11 1.23 3.96
N VAL A 56 -25.85 1.00 3.55
CA VAL A 56 -24.75 1.94 3.84
C VAL A 56 -24.88 3.15 2.91
N ASP A 57 -24.78 4.35 3.46
CA ASP A 57 -24.75 5.58 2.67
C ASP A 57 -23.52 5.56 1.74
N PRO A 58 -23.69 5.69 0.41
CA PRO A 58 -22.57 5.64 -0.53
C PRO A 58 -21.59 6.80 -0.35
N LEU A 59 -21.99 7.92 0.25
CA LEU A 59 -21.14 9.11 0.35
C LEU A 59 -19.95 8.91 1.32
N PRO A 60 -20.14 8.45 2.58
CA PRO A 60 -19.05 8.02 3.46
C PRO A 60 -18.09 7.02 2.83
N ALA A 61 -18.63 6.02 2.12
CA ALA A 61 -17.85 4.99 1.44
C ALA A 61 -17.01 5.59 0.29
N ALA A 62 -17.59 6.49 -0.50
CA ALA A 62 -16.90 7.19 -1.59
C ALA A 62 -15.75 8.05 -1.07
N LEU A 63 -15.92 8.72 0.09
CA LEU A 63 -14.86 9.51 0.69
C LEU A 63 -13.65 8.64 1.06
N LEU A 64 -13.87 7.50 1.73
CA LEU A 64 -12.79 6.57 2.06
C LEU A 64 -12.16 5.93 0.82
N LEU A 65 -12.95 5.64 -0.21
CA LEU A 65 -12.45 5.18 -1.50
C LEU A 65 -11.50 6.19 -2.14
N VAL A 66 -11.86 7.48 -2.14
CA VAL A 66 -11.02 8.54 -2.69
C VAL A 66 -9.71 8.67 -1.91
N VAL A 67 -9.79 8.68 -0.57
CA VAL A 67 -8.60 8.77 0.29
C VAL A 67 -7.72 7.54 0.14
N GLY A 68 -8.30 6.35 0.17
CA GLY A 68 -7.59 5.07 0.01
C GLY A 68 -6.98 4.91 -1.39
N GLY A 69 -7.70 5.32 -2.44
CA GLY A 69 -7.18 5.32 -3.81
C GLY A 69 -6.02 6.29 -4.01
N ALA A 70 -6.11 7.50 -3.45
CA ALA A 70 -5.01 8.46 -3.43
C ALA A 70 -3.81 7.91 -2.64
N HIS A 71 -4.06 7.29 -1.49
CA HIS A 71 -3.03 6.67 -0.65
C HIS A 71 -2.31 5.54 -1.39
N ALA A 72 -3.04 4.64 -2.05
CA ALA A 72 -2.47 3.56 -2.86
C ALA A 72 -1.68 4.07 -4.08
N ALA A 73 -2.15 5.13 -4.74
CA ALA A 73 -1.42 5.76 -5.83
C ALA A 73 -0.08 6.36 -5.35
N VAL A 74 -0.11 7.08 -4.23
CA VAL A 74 1.10 7.64 -3.62
C VAL A 74 2.01 6.54 -3.09
N ASN A 75 1.48 5.45 -2.55
CA ASN A 75 2.25 4.26 -2.16
C ASN A 75 3.04 3.70 -3.34
N LEU A 76 2.39 3.51 -4.50
CA LEU A 76 3.06 3.02 -5.72
C LEU A 76 4.16 3.98 -6.19
N MET A 77 3.88 5.29 -6.22
CA MET A 77 4.85 6.31 -6.62
C MET A 77 6.04 6.36 -5.66
N LEU A 78 5.76 6.40 -4.36
CA LEU A 78 6.78 6.43 -3.30
C LEU A 78 7.63 5.17 -3.30
N SER A 79 7.02 4.02 -3.52
CA SER A 79 7.71 2.74 -3.65
C SER A 79 8.65 2.72 -4.85
N ARG A 80 8.20 3.22 -6.00
CA ARG A 80 9.03 3.34 -7.21
C ARG A 80 10.22 4.27 -6.97
N ASP A 81 9.97 5.48 -6.47
CA ASP A 81 11.01 6.49 -6.28
C ASP A 81 11.94 6.15 -5.12
N GLY A 82 11.39 5.56 -4.06
CA GLY A 82 12.14 5.06 -2.92
C GLY A 82 13.09 3.94 -3.30
N LEU A 83 12.65 3.03 -4.16
CA LEU A 83 13.53 1.98 -4.68
C LEU A 83 14.62 2.55 -5.60
N ASN A 84 14.31 3.57 -6.42
CA ASN A 84 15.32 4.25 -7.22
C ASN A 84 16.36 4.96 -6.34
N HIS A 85 15.92 5.62 -5.27
CA HIS A 85 16.80 6.23 -4.28
C HIS A 85 17.66 5.19 -3.54
N TYR A 86 17.07 4.09 -3.08
CA TYR A 86 17.76 3.00 -2.37
C TYR A 86 18.90 2.40 -3.20
N LEU A 87 18.72 2.34 -4.53
CA LEU A 87 19.76 1.90 -5.45
C LEU A 87 20.78 2.99 -5.84
N GLY A 88 20.67 4.20 -5.30
CA GLY A 88 21.57 5.32 -5.62
C GLY A 88 21.27 6.03 -6.94
N HIS A 89 20.12 5.81 -7.57
CA HIS A 89 19.77 6.39 -8.87
C HIS A 89 19.00 7.71 -8.80
N GLY A 90 18.74 8.25 -7.61
CA GLY A 90 17.97 9.48 -7.48
C GLY A 90 17.93 10.06 -6.06
N PRO A 91 17.39 11.28 -5.93
CA PRO A 91 17.22 11.92 -4.65
C PRO A 91 16.19 11.19 -3.80
N ARG A 92 16.21 11.45 -2.48
CA ARG A 92 15.22 10.91 -1.55
C ARG A 92 13.83 11.53 -1.82
N PRO A 93 12.75 10.74 -1.90
CA PRO A 93 11.42 11.24 -2.26
C PRO A 93 10.67 11.86 -1.06
N ASP A 94 11.26 12.86 -0.40
CA ASP A 94 10.75 13.43 0.86
C ASP A 94 9.35 14.04 0.75
N ARG A 95 9.06 14.71 -0.37
CA ARG A 95 7.73 15.31 -0.61
C ARG A 95 6.64 14.26 -0.77
N LEU A 96 6.92 13.17 -1.48
CA LEU A 96 6.00 12.05 -1.62
C LEU A 96 5.80 11.33 -0.28
N PHE A 97 6.86 11.16 0.51
CA PHE A 97 6.74 10.60 1.85
C PHE A 97 5.86 11.45 2.76
N ALA A 98 6.03 12.77 2.75
CA ALA A 98 5.18 13.68 3.52
C ALA A 98 3.71 13.60 3.09
N LEU A 99 3.44 13.60 1.77
CA LEU A 99 2.08 13.40 1.25
C LEU A 99 1.49 12.06 1.68
N PHE A 100 2.28 10.99 1.63
CA PHE A 100 1.86 9.65 2.05
C PHE A 100 1.51 9.58 3.54
N ALA A 101 2.32 10.23 4.38
CA ALA A 101 2.04 10.36 5.81
C ALA A 101 0.75 11.14 6.07
N VAL A 102 0.54 12.27 5.37
CA VAL A 102 -0.70 13.05 5.47
C VAL A 102 -1.91 12.24 5.05
N LEU A 103 -1.84 11.51 3.93
CA LEU A 103 -2.95 10.65 3.48
C LEU A 103 -3.23 9.50 4.45
N THR A 104 -2.19 8.94 5.09
CA THR A 104 -2.34 7.92 6.12
C THR A 104 -3.10 8.48 7.32
N LEU A 105 -2.70 9.65 7.82
CA LEU A 105 -3.39 10.32 8.92
C LEU A 105 -4.83 10.70 8.55
N LEU A 106 -5.04 11.22 7.34
CA LEU A 106 -6.35 11.59 6.84
C LEU A 106 -7.28 10.38 6.77
N GLY A 107 -6.81 9.24 6.25
CA GLY A 107 -7.58 8.00 6.20
C GLY A 107 -8.01 7.53 7.59
N LEU A 108 -7.09 7.57 8.57
CA LEU A 108 -7.38 7.21 9.96
C LEU A 108 -8.40 8.16 10.61
N LEU A 109 -8.23 9.47 10.45
CA LEU A 109 -9.11 10.48 11.05
C LEU A 109 -10.51 10.46 10.43
N VAL A 110 -10.59 10.36 9.09
CA VAL A 110 -11.86 10.24 8.38
C VAL A 110 -12.57 8.95 8.81
N GLY A 111 -11.86 7.82 8.82
CA GLY A 111 -12.41 6.55 9.26
C GLY A 111 -12.98 6.58 10.67
N ALA A 112 -12.20 7.08 11.64
CA ALA A 112 -12.65 7.22 13.01
C ALA A 112 -13.84 8.17 13.15
N GLY A 113 -13.84 9.30 12.43
CA GLY A 113 -14.95 10.24 12.41
C GLY A 113 -16.24 9.59 11.89
N LEU A 114 -16.16 8.85 10.78
CA LEU A 114 -17.30 8.16 10.17
C LEU A 114 -17.82 7.01 11.04
N LEU A 115 -16.94 6.28 11.74
CA LEU A 115 -17.34 5.27 12.72
C LEU A 115 -18.04 5.91 13.91
N ARG A 116 -17.49 7.01 14.44
CA ARG A 116 -18.04 7.73 15.60
C ARG A 116 -19.44 8.29 15.34
N THR A 117 -19.72 8.76 14.13
CA THR A 117 -21.04 9.30 13.75
C THR A 117 -22.04 8.21 13.36
N GLY A 118 -21.62 6.94 13.29
CA GLY A 118 -22.43 5.83 12.78
C GLY A 118 -22.65 5.86 11.27
N ALA A 119 -21.93 6.72 10.54
CA ALA A 119 -21.98 6.79 9.07
C ALA A 119 -21.33 5.56 8.41
N LEU A 120 -20.47 4.85 9.15
CA LEU A 120 -19.97 3.53 8.78
C LEU A 120 -20.29 2.50 9.86
N PRO A 121 -20.58 1.25 9.46
CA PRO A 121 -20.78 0.17 10.41
C PRO A 121 -19.45 -0.22 11.08
N THR A 122 -19.50 -0.69 12.32
CA THR A 122 -18.32 -1.02 13.14
C THR A 122 -17.42 -2.10 12.54
N ASN A 123 -17.98 -3.00 11.73
CA ASN A 123 -17.21 -3.98 10.95
C ASN A 123 -16.32 -3.35 9.85
N SER A 124 -16.38 -2.02 9.67
CA SER A 124 -15.47 -1.26 8.79
C SER A 124 -14.15 -0.90 9.46
N ALA A 125 -14.04 -1.02 10.78
CA ALA A 125 -12.82 -0.70 11.53
C ALA A 125 -11.57 -1.45 11.05
N PRO A 126 -11.63 -2.76 10.69
CA PRO A 126 -10.47 -3.47 10.16
C PRO A 126 -9.91 -2.87 8.87
N ALA A 127 -10.73 -2.24 8.02
CA ALA A 127 -10.26 -1.59 6.81
C ALA A 127 -9.32 -0.40 7.12
N MET A 128 -9.47 0.22 8.30
CA MET A 128 -8.62 1.33 8.73
C MET A 128 -7.20 0.88 9.10
N VAL A 129 -7.02 -0.39 9.45
CA VAL A 129 -5.70 -0.99 9.74
C VAL A 129 -4.85 -1.09 8.48
N TRP A 130 -5.45 -1.04 7.29
CA TRP A 130 -4.71 -1.12 6.04
C TRP A 130 -3.81 0.11 5.81
N PHE A 131 -4.26 1.32 6.18
CA PHE A 131 -3.45 2.53 6.07
C PHE A 131 -2.07 2.39 6.76
N PRO A 132 -1.98 2.08 8.08
CA PRO A 132 -0.69 1.89 8.74
C PRO A 132 0.06 0.64 8.25
N MET A 133 -0.66 -0.44 7.88
CA MET A 133 -0.06 -1.66 7.33
C MET A 133 0.72 -1.38 6.03
N PHE A 134 0.10 -0.68 5.09
CA PHE A 134 0.72 -0.31 3.82
C PHE A 134 1.69 0.88 3.94
N PHE A 135 1.58 1.68 5.00
CA PHE A 135 2.52 2.75 5.28
C PHE A 135 3.92 2.25 5.68
N ALA A 136 4.00 1.15 6.44
CA ALA A 136 5.24 0.71 7.08
C ALA A 136 6.35 0.35 6.08
N GLY A 137 6.02 -0.32 4.97
CA GLY A 137 6.98 -0.73 3.95
C GLY A 137 7.70 0.45 3.29
N PRO A 138 6.97 1.38 2.64
CA PRO A 138 7.56 2.58 2.05
C PRO A 138 8.31 3.44 3.06
N ALA A 139 7.84 3.54 4.31
CA ALA A 139 8.54 4.29 5.36
C ALA A 139 9.94 3.71 5.67
N LEU A 140 10.06 2.39 5.75
CA LEU A 140 11.34 1.70 5.94
C LEU A 140 12.21 1.74 4.68
N LEU A 141 11.61 1.82 3.50
CA LEU A 141 12.33 1.91 2.23
C LEU A 141 13.00 3.28 2.04
N VAL A 142 12.29 4.37 2.39
CA VAL A 142 12.75 5.74 2.11
C VAL A 142 13.40 6.43 3.31
N ARG A 143 13.45 5.80 4.49
CA ARG A 143 14.10 6.38 5.68
C ARG A 143 15.04 5.39 6.37
N PRO A 144 16.05 5.87 7.14
CA PRO A 144 16.83 5.00 8.02
C PRO A 144 15.91 4.17 8.91
N VAL A 145 16.29 2.91 9.16
CA VAL A 145 15.44 1.93 9.86
C VAL A 145 14.84 2.50 11.15
N ALA A 146 15.65 3.13 12.01
CA ALA A 146 15.14 3.70 13.27
C ALA A 146 14.06 4.77 13.05
N VAL A 147 14.23 5.65 12.06
CA VAL A 147 13.27 6.70 11.72
C VAL A 147 12.03 6.08 11.07
N GLY A 148 12.21 5.15 10.14
CA GLY A 148 11.10 4.44 9.50
C GLY A 148 10.26 3.67 10.52
N SER A 149 10.89 2.95 11.44
CA SER A 149 10.23 2.25 12.55
C SER A 149 9.46 3.20 13.46
N ALA A 150 10.03 4.36 13.80
CA ALA A 150 9.34 5.36 14.61
C ALA A 150 8.08 5.90 13.91
N TRP A 151 8.17 6.18 12.61
CA TRP A 151 7.00 6.59 11.82
C TRP A 151 5.94 5.50 11.73
N SER A 152 6.33 4.24 11.50
CA SER A 152 5.40 3.12 11.48
C SER A 152 4.71 2.93 12.83
N ALA A 153 5.46 3.02 13.93
CA ALA A 153 4.92 2.95 15.28
C ALA A 153 3.93 4.10 15.56
N ALA A 154 4.25 5.32 15.11
CA ALA A 154 3.35 6.47 15.23
C ALA A 154 2.05 6.27 14.43
N ALA A 155 2.13 5.73 13.21
CA ALA A 155 0.94 5.43 12.40
C ALA A 155 0.06 4.36 13.06
N VAL A 156 0.66 3.30 13.60
CA VAL A 156 -0.07 2.25 14.35
C VAL A 156 -0.69 2.82 15.62
N GLY A 157 0.05 3.60 16.41
CA GLY A 157 -0.46 4.25 17.61
C GLY A 157 -1.62 5.20 17.30
N THR A 158 -1.52 5.95 16.21
CA THR A 158 -2.62 6.81 15.72
C THR A 158 -3.84 5.98 15.34
N ALA A 159 -3.65 4.85 14.67
CA ALA A 159 -4.76 3.96 14.30
C ALA A 159 -5.47 3.38 15.53
N VAL A 160 -4.72 2.99 16.57
CA VAL A 160 -5.27 2.54 17.85
C VAL A 160 -6.08 3.64 18.52
N LEU A 161 -5.52 4.86 18.63
CA LEU A 161 -6.22 6.01 19.22
C LEU A 161 -7.48 6.38 18.43
N ALA A 162 -7.39 6.34 17.10
CA ALA A 162 -8.50 6.62 16.19
C ALA A 162 -9.63 5.58 16.35
N ALA A 163 -9.29 4.28 16.46
CA ALA A 163 -10.25 3.22 16.71
C ALA A 163 -10.97 3.40 18.06
N SER A 164 -10.22 3.70 19.13
CA SER A 164 -10.80 3.99 20.45
C SER A 164 -11.74 5.21 20.42
N ALA A 165 -11.36 6.29 19.71
CA ALA A 165 -12.19 7.48 19.56
C ALA A 165 -13.46 7.25 18.71
N GLY A 166 -13.37 6.29 17.77
CA GLY A 166 -14.46 5.81 16.92
C GLY A 166 -15.48 4.91 17.63
N GLY A 167 -15.28 4.59 18.90
CA GLY A 167 -16.17 3.71 19.67
C GLY A 167 -15.96 2.22 19.40
N VAL A 168 -14.81 1.85 18.84
CA VAL A 168 -14.39 0.46 18.63
C VAL A 168 -13.38 0.12 19.74
N GLY A 169 -13.89 -0.44 20.85
CA GLY A 169 -13.12 -0.78 22.05
C GLY A 169 -13.79 -1.90 22.83
#